data_AF-A0A221W6Y9-F1
#
_entry.id   AF-A0A221W6Y9-F1
#
_cell.length_a   1.000
_cell.length_b   1.000
_cell.length_c   1.000
_cell.angle_alpha   90.00
_cell.angle_beta   90.00
_cell.angle_gamma   90.00
#
_symmetry.space_group_name_H-M   'P 1'
#
loop_
_entity.id
_entity.type
_entity.pdbx_description
1 polymer ?
#
loop_
_entity_poly.entity_id
_entity_poly.type
_entity_poly.pdbx_seq_one_letter_code
_entity_poly.pdbx_strand_id
1 'polypeptide(L)'
;MTSTEIDFDNAHVYAVPMRTRFRGITVREGMLFEGPAGWGEFCPFPEYDDHESAAWLATAIEQCTDGWPEPVRDRIPVNCTVPAVGPERAKEIVAAAGCQTAKIKIADHPGSSHEDLARVRAVREALGPDGAIRVDANAVWDVDTAVSQIRLLDAAAAGLEYVEQPCRTIEELAAVRRQVTVPIAADESIRRAEDPLRVAVAGAADIAVLKCTPLGGVRRALRVAESAGLPCVVSSALETSVGLGAQLALAGALPTLDLACGLGTVSLLGGDVVDEASSLRPVHGVLPVPRTPVAPDPTALAEYESTDPERVRWWRDRLRRVRAALADRQATLRD
;
A
#
# COMPACT_ATOMS: atom_id res chain seq x y z
N MET A 1 9.11 20.92 -14.32
CA MET A 1 10.54 20.58 -14.38
C MET A 1 10.74 19.70 -15.60
N THR A 2 11.72 19.99 -16.43
CA THR A 2 11.96 19.30 -17.70
C THR A 2 12.50 17.90 -17.45
N SER A 3 12.01 16.92 -18.21
CA SER A 3 12.34 15.48 -18.16
C SER A 3 13.83 15.13 -18.39
N THR A 4 14.73 16.11 -18.43
CA THR A 4 16.13 15.97 -18.85
C THR A 4 17.08 15.48 -17.77
N GLU A 5 16.64 15.38 -16.51
CA GLU A 5 17.50 14.99 -15.38
C GLU A 5 17.26 13.55 -14.88
N ILE A 6 16.25 12.85 -15.40
CA ILE A 6 15.92 11.47 -15.00
C ILE A 6 16.37 10.51 -16.10
N ASP A 7 17.13 9.49 -15.72
CA ASP A 7 17.61 8.47 -16.66
C ASP A 7 16.55 7.38 -16.91
N PHE A 8 15.54 7.72 -17.70
CA PHE A 8 14.53 6.76 -18.13
C PHE A 8 15.05 5.74 -19.15
N ASP A 9 16.14 6.05 -19.85
CA ASP A 9 16.68 5.18 -20.91
C ASP A 9 17.40 3.96 -20.30
N ASN A 10 18.06 4.14 -19.16
CA ASN A 10 18.68 3.05 -18.39
C ASN A 10 17.80 2.53 -17.25
N ALA A 11 16.49 2.79 -17.28
CA ALA A 11 15.58 2.25 -16.27
C ALA A 11 15.61 0.71 -16.25
N HIS A 12 15.83 0.15 -15.07
CA HIS A 12 15.91 -1.29 -14.83
C HIS A 12 14.52 -1.86 -14.62
N VAL A 13 14.22 -3.00 -15.24
CA VAL A 13 12.96 -3.73 -15.03
C VAL A 13 13.25 -4.87 -14.08
N TYR A 14 12.56 -4.92 -12.93
CA TYR A 14 12.72 -6.02 -11.98
C TYR A 14 11.50 -6.93 -11.96
N ALA A 15 11.69 -8.17 -11.51
CA ALA A 15 10.65 -9.15 -11.25
C ALA A 15 11.01 -9.96 -9.98
N VAL A 16 10.42 -9.59 -8.84
CA VAL A 16 10.65 -10.26 -7.55
C VAL A 16 9.53 -11.28 -7.28
N PRO A 17 9.83 -12.57 -7.06
CA PRO A 17 8.79 -13.55 -6.73
C PRO A 17 8.12 -13.22 -5.38
N MET A 18 6.83 -13.49 -5.26
CA MET A 18 6.11 -13.39 -3.99
C MET A 18 6.28 -14.68 -3.18
N ARG A 19 6.37 -14.58 -1.85
CA ARG A 19 6.41 -15.75 -0.95
C ARG A 19 5.08 -16.50 -0.90
N THR A 20 3.98 -15.80 -1.16
CA THR A 20 2.64 -16.36 -1.32
C THR A 20 1.85 -15.49 -2.29
N ARG A 21 0.84 -16.07 -2.94
CA ARG A 21 -0.08 -15.28 -3.77
C ARG A 21 -0.74 -14.19 -2.91
N PHE A 22 -0.69 -12.94 -3.38
CA PHE A 22 -1.29 -11.80 -2.67
C PHE A 22 -1.76 -10.76 -3.70
N ARG A 23 -2.99 -10.23 -3.52
CA ARG A 23 -3.66 -9.37 -4.52
C ARG A 23 -3.64 -9.94 -5.95
N GLY A 24 -3.82 -11.24 -6.08
CA GLY A 24 -3.88 -11.92 -7.38
C GLY A 24 -2.54 -12.20 -8.06
N ILE A 25 -1.42 -11.68 -7.55
CA ILE A 25 -0.09 -11.85 -8.15
C ILE A 25 0.78 -12.87 -7.40
N THR A 26 1.71 -13.47 -8.13
CA THR A 26 2.79 -14.33 -7.60
C THR A 26 4.18 -13.78 -7.89
N VAL A 27 4.28 -12.72 -8.69
CA VAL A 27 5.52 -12.00 -9.01
C VAL A 27 5.20 -10.52 -8.97
N ARG A 28 6.05 -9.73 -8.30
CA ARG A 28 5.99 -8.29 -8.27
C ARG A 28 6.98 -7.71 -9.26
N GLU A 29 6.46 -6.97 -10.23
CA GLU A 29 7.27 -6.29 -11.25
C GLU A 29 7.19 -4.77 -11.12
N GLY A 30 8.22 -4.10 -11.59
CA GLY A 30 8.31 -2.65 -11.65
C GLY A 30 9.56 -2.18 -12.38
N MET A 31 9.74 -0.86 -12.44
CA MET A 31 10.93 -0.21 -12.97
C MET A 31 11.61 0.64 -11.91
N LEU A 32 12.94 0.67 -11.93
CA LEU A 32 13.77 1.58 -11.13
C LEU A 32 14.53 2.51 -12.07
N PHE A 33 14.60 3.79 -11.72
CA PHE A 33 15.39 4.77 -12.45
C PHE A 33 15.97 5.81 -11.51
N GLU A 34 17.11 6.36 -11.91
CA GLU A 34 17.85 7.36 -11.15
C GLU A 34 17.50 8.78 -11.61
N GLY A 35 17.49 9.70 -10.66
CA GLY A 35 17.35 11.13 -10.84
C GLY A 35 18.23 11.89 -9.84
N PRO A 36 18.19 13.24 -9.85
CA PRO A 36 19.14 14.07 -9.09
C PRO A 36 19.04 13.92 -7.56
N ALA A 37 17.92 13.43 -7.02
CA ALA A 37 17.74 13.16 -5.60
C ALA A 37 17.93 11.69 -5.20
N GLY A 38 18.19 10.79 -6.16
CA GLY A 38 18.37 9.35 -5.93
C GLY A 38 17.45 8.51 -6.82
N TRP A 39 16.85 7.46 -6.26
CA TRP A 39 16.11 6.45 -7.03
C TRP A 39 14.60 6.53 -6.85
N GLY A 40 13.87 6.28 -7.93
CA GLY A 40 12.41 6.19 -7.96
C GLY A 40 11.94 4.80 -8.36
N GLU A 41 10.77 4.37 -7.86
CA GLU A 41 10.17 3.08 -8.22
C GLU A 41 8.82 3.27 -8.92
N PHE A 42 8.76 2.88 -10.18
CA PHE A 42 7.54 2.86 -10.98
C PHE A 42 7.00 1.43 -11.11
N CYS A 43 6.01 1.09 -10.27
CA CYS A 43 5.50 -0.28 -10.19
C CYS A 43 3.96 -0.38 -10.21
N PRO A 44 3.19 0.32 -11.07
CA PRO A 44 1.75 0.11 -11.15
C PRO A 44 1.40 -1.35 -11.50
N PHE A 45 0.37 -1.90 -10.86
CA PHE A 45 -0.10 -3.26 -11.17
C PHE A 45 -0.53 -3.38 -12.64
N PRO A 46 -0.42 -4.57 -13.27
CA PRO A 46 -0.69 -4.75 -14.71
C PRO A 46 -2.10 -4.35 -15.15
N GLU A 47 -3.09 -4.44 -14.27
CA GLU A 47 -4.48 -4.08 -14.57
C GLU A 47 -4.74 -2.57 -14.64
N TYR A 48 -3.82 -1.73 -14.16
CA TYR A 48 -3.95 -0.28 -14.26
C TYR A 48 -3.64 0.23 -15.65
N ASP A 49 -4.56 1.03 -16.19
CA ASP A 49 -4.34 1.72 -17.45
C ASP A 49 -3.27 2.81 -17.33
N ASP A 50 -2.98 3.47 -18.45
CA ASP A 50 -1.92 4.47 -18.50
C ASP A 50 -2.27 5.75 -17.69
N HIS A 51 -3.57 6.08 -17.54
CA HIS A 51 -4.04 7.24 -16.77
C HIS A 51 -3.97 6.99 -15.27
N GLU A 52 -4.42 5.83 -14.79
CA GLU A 52 -4.26 5.41 -13.39
C GLU A 52 -2.78 5.30 -13.02
N SER A 53 -1.96 4.79 -13.94
CA SER A 53 -0.50 4.63 -13.76
C SER A 53 0.25 5.97 -13.73
N ALA A 54 -0.32 7.07 -14.24
CA ALA A 54 0.33 8.37 -14.24
C ALA A 54 0.64 8.88 -12.82
N ALA A 55 -0.22 8.60 -11.85
CA ALA A 55 0.04 8.93 -10.44
C ALA A 55 1.20 8.10 -9.87
N TRP A 56 1.32 6.83 -10.24
CA TRP A 56 2.44 5.99 -9.83
C TRP A 56 3.76 6.57 -10.33
N LEU A 57 3.80 6.99 -11.60
CA LEU A 57 4.96 7.63 -12.18
C LEU A 57 5.27 8.99 -11.53
N ALA A 58 4.25 9.78 -11.20
CA ALA A 58 4.44 11.06 -10.51
C ALA A 58 5.11 10.86 -9.14
N THR A 59 4.75 9.81 -8.40
CA THR A 59 5.43 9.46 -7.14
C THR A 59 6.89 9.09 -7.38
N ALA A 60 7.15 8.21 -8.35
CA ALA A 60 8.50 7.77 -8.67
C ALA A 60 9.41 8.93 -9.10
N ILE A 61 8.86 9.91 -9.83
CA ILE A 61 9.56 11.14 -10.19
C ILE A 61 9.84 12.00 -8.95
N GLU A 62 8.83 12.24 -8.10
CA GLU A 62 9.04 13.03 -6.87
C GLU A 62 10.14 12.41 -5.98
N GLN A 63 10.16 11.07 -5.87
CA GLN A 63 11.21 10.35 -5.15
C GLN A 63 12.60 10.69 -5.67
N CYS A 64 12.81 10.65 -6.98
CA CYS A 64 14.13 10.83 -7.57
C CYS A 64 14.49 12.28 -7.96
N THR A 65 13.59 13.26 -7.84
CA THR A 65 13.90 14.67 -8.17
C THR A 65 13.79 15.65 -7.01
N ASP A 66 12.75 15.55 -6.20
CA ASP A 66 12.37 16.63 -5.27
C ASP A 66 12.65 16.29 -3.80
N GLY A 67 12.98 15.02 -3.53
CA GLY A 67 13.04 14.48 -2.18
C GLY A 67 11.71 14.58 -1.44
N TRP A 68 11.75 14.37 -0.13
CA TRP A 68 10.55 14.33 0.71
C TRP A 68 10.48 15.49 1.70
N PRO A 69 9.26 15.84 2.17
CA PRO A 69 9.09 16.72 3.32
C PRO A 69 9.86 16.20 4.55
N GLU A 70 10.35 17.14 5.37
CA GLU A 70 11.07 16.82 6.61
C GLU A 70 10.16 16.00 7.55
N PRO A 71 10.62 14.83 8.03
CA PRO A 71 9.80 14.01 8.91
C PRO A 71 9.73 14.59 10.32
N VAL A 72 8.57 14.43 10.96
CA VAL A 72 8.33 14.81 12.36
C VAL A 72 8.52 13.64 13.34
N ARG A 73 8.95 12.49 12.83
CA ARG A 73 9.27 11.27 13.59
C ARG A 73 10.28 10.41 12.83
N ASP A 74 11.10 9.65 13.56
CA ASP A 74 12.16 8.81 12.98
C ASP A 74 11.79 7.32 12.86
N ARG A 75 10.70 6.89 13.51
CA ARG A 75 10.27 5.49 13.54
C ARG A 75 8.77 5.38 13.31
N ILE A 76 8.38 4.39 12.51
CA ILE A 76 7.00 4.11 12.15
C ILE A 76 6.60 2.74 12.72
N PRO A 77 5.60 2.67 13.61
CA PRO A 77 5.00 1.39 13.98
C PRO A 77 4.29 0.80 12.78
N VAL A 78 4.45 -0.50 12.54
CA VAL A 78 3.84 -1.20 11.41
C VAL A 78 2.97 -2.35 11.86
N ASN A 79 1.93 -2.64 11.06
CA ASN A 79 1.17 -3.87 11.21
C ASN A 79 1.81 -5.00 10.40
N CYS A 80 1.60 -6.23 10.87
CA CYS A 80 1.83 -7.42 10.06
C CYS A 80 0.71 -7.55 9.01
N THR A 81 1.03 -7.90 7.78
CA THR A 81 0.05 -8.18 6.72
C THR A 81 -0.12 -9.69 6.59
N VAL A 82 -1.32 -10.19 6.87
CA VAL A 82 -1.66 -11.62 6.83
C VAL A 82 -2.44 -11.90 5.54
N PRO A 83 -1.85 -12.61 4.56
CA PRO A 83 -2.52 -13.01 3.32
C PRO A 83 -3.69 -13.98 3.55
N ALA A 84 -4.41 -14.32 2.47
CA ALA A 84 -5.45 -15.34 2.48
C ALA A 84 -4.86 -16.76 2.57
N VAL A 85 -4.33 -17.11 3.74
CA VAL A 85 -3.72 -18.42 4.05
C VAL A 85 -4.52 -19.18 5.10
N GLY A 86 -4.18 -20.46 5.34
CA GLY A 86 -4.77 -21.22 6.44
C GLY A 86 -4.45 -20.61 7.82
N PRO A 87 -5.26 -20.93 8.85
CA PRO A 87 -5.12 -20.37 10.20
C PRO A 87 -3.72 -20.59 10.80
N GLU A 88 -3.11 -21.74 10.54
CA GLU A 88 -1.83 -22.12 11.17
C GLU A 88 -0.70 -21.28 10.59
N ARG A 89 -0.71 -21.10 9.27
CA ARG A 89 0.23 -20.20 8.59
C ARG A 89 0.01 -18.74 9.01
N ALA A 90 -1.23 -18.33 9.24
CA ALA A 90 -1.51 -17.00 9.76
C ALA A 90 -0.92 -16.78 11.17
N LYS A 91 -0.99 -17.77 12.08
CA LYS A 91 -0.32 -17.71 13.39
C LYS A 91 1.20 -17.54 13.25
N GLU A 92 1.82 -18.35 12.39
CA GLU A 92 3.27 -18.27 12.14
C GLU A 92 3.69 -16.89 11.65
N ILE A 93 2.94 -16.31 10.71
CA ILE A 93 3.19 -14.96 10.17
C ILE A 93 3.12 -13.91 11.28
N VAL A 94 2.10 -13.98 12.15
CA VAL A 94 1.93 -13.04 13.27
C VAL A 94 3.06 -13.19 14.29
N ALA A 95 3.36 -14.42 14.71
CA ALA A 95 4.38 -14.69 15.72
C ALA A 95 5.78 -14.25 15.25
N ALA A 96 6.08 -14.39 13.96
CA ALA A 96 7.36 -13.97 13.40
C ALA A 96 7.48 -12.45 13.18
N ALA A 97 6.36 -11.72 13.06
CA ALA A 97 6.38 -10.32 12.66
C ALA A 97 6.78 -9.35 13.78
N GLY A 98 6.64 -9.73 15.06
CA GLY A 98 6.92 -8.86 16.20
C GLY A 98 6.06 -7.58 16.24
N CYS A 99 4.91 -7.58 15.56
CA CYS A 99 3.97 -6.46 15.48
C CYS A 99 2.86 -6.62 16.53
N GLN A 100 2.35 -5.51 17.07
CA GLN A 100 1.17 -5.50 17.95
C GLN A 100 -0.16 -5.40 17.18
N THR A 101 -0.09 -5.21 15.86
CA THR A 101 -1.25 -5.08 14.98
C THR A 101 -1.12 -6.03 13.80
N ALA A 102 -2.22 -6.67 13.39
CA ALA A 102 -2.29 -7.45 12.16
C ALA A 102 -3.44 -6.99 11.26
N LYS A 103 -3.19 -6.86 9.96
CA LYS A 103 -4.22 -6.68 8.93
C LYS A 103 -4.39 -7.96 8.15
N ILE A 104 -5.61 -8.49 8.16
CA ILE A 104 -5.93 -9.81 7.60
C ILE A 104 -6.70 -9.63 6.30
N LYS A 105 -6.17 -10.23 5.23
CA LYS A 105 -6.91 -10.33 3.97
C LYS A 105 -8.08 -11.29 4.14
N ILE A 106 -9.26 -10.85 3.73
CA ILE A 106 -10.51 -11.62 3.73
C ILE A 106 -11.20 -11.51 2.37
N ALA A 107 -12.28 -12.28 2.19
CA ALA A 107 -13.10 -12.27 0.97
C ALA A 107 -12.28 -12.57 -0.30
N ASP A 108 -11.29 -13.47 -0.23
CA ASP A 108 -10.39 -13.77 -1.35
C ASP A 108 -11.10 -14.52 -2.49
N HIS A 109 -12.15 -15.28 -2.17
CA HIS A 109 -13.02 -15.94 -3.14
C HIS A 109 -14.46 -16.08 -2.61
N PRO A 110 -15.44 -16.37 -3.48
CA PRO A 110 -16.81 -16.67 -3.05
C PRO A 110 -16.83 -17.82 -2.04
N GLY A 111 -17.54 -17.64 -0.92
CA GLY A 111 -17.67 -18.67 0.13
C GLY A 111 -16.53 -18.73 1.17
N SER A 112 -15.54 -17.83 1.11
CA SER A 112 -14.38 -17.81 2.04
C SER A 112 -14.70 -17.47 3.50
N SER A 113 -15.95 -17.13 3.85
CA SER A 113 -16.34 -16.66 5.20
C SER A 113 -15.88 -17.58 6.35
N HIS A 114 -16.00 -18.91 6.20
CA HIS A 114 -15.55 -19.84 7.25
C HIS A 114 -14.02 -19.84 7.42
N GLU A 115 -13.29 -19.76 6.31
CA GLU A 115 -11.82 -19.70 6.31
C GLU A 115 -11.33 -18.36 6.88
N ASP A 116 -12.01 -17.26 6.53
CA ASP A 116 -11.73 -15.93 7.05
C ASP A 116 -11.93 -15.88 8.58
N LEU A 117 -13.03 -16.45 9.09
CA LEU A 117 -13.28 -16.54 10.53
C LEU A 117 -12.24 -17.41 11.25
N ALA A 118 -11.85 -18.54 10.66
CA ALA A 118 -10.79 -19.39 11.22
C ALA A 118 -9.46 -18.63 11.27
N ARG A 119 -9.11 -17.91 10.21
CA ARG A 119 -7.90 -17.07 10.13
C ARG A 119 -7.90 -15.96 11.17
N VAL A 120 -9.01 -15.22 11.32
CA VAL A 120 -9.15 -14.15 12.31
C VAL A 120 -8.97 -14.67 13.74
N ARG A 121 -9.63 -15.79 14.08
CA ARG A 121 -9.49 -16.41 15.42
C ARG A 121 -8.05 -16.84 15.69
N ALA A 122 -7.41 -17.43 14.69
CA ALA A 122 -6.02 -17.87 14.79
C ALA A 122 -5.06 -16.68 15.01
N VAL A 123 -5.28 -15.57 14.28
CA VAL A 123 -4.51 -14.33 14.47
C VAL A 123 -4.76 -13.72 15.85
N ARG A 124 -6.01 -13.71 16.35
CA ARG A 124 -6.32 -13.26 17.72
C ARG A 124 -5.60 -14.07 18.77
N GLU A 125 -5.59 -15.40 18.63
CA GLU A 125 -4.85 -16.28 19.55
C GLU A 125 -3.35 -15.97 19.56
N ALA A 126 -2.75 -15.71 18.39
CA ALA A 126 -1.33 -15.41 18.27
C ALA A 126 -0.95 -13.99 18.75
N LEU A 127 -1.80 -12.99 18.52
CA LEU A 127 -1.56 -11.61 18.97
C LEU A 127 -1.83 -11.41 20.47
N GLY A 128 -2.65 -12.26 21.07
CA GLY A 128 -3.15 -12.06 22.43
C GLY A 128 -4.29 -11.04 22.52
N PRO A 129 -4.82 -10.78 23.73
CA PRO A 129 -6.01 -9.95 23.92
C PRO A 129 -5.78 -8.46 23.61
N ASP A 130 -4.56 -7.96 23.79
CA ASP A 130 -4.24 -6.53 23.64
C ASP A 130 -3.87 -6.14 22.21
N GLY A 131 -3.64 -7.11 21.32
CA GLY A 131 -3.29 -6.84 19.93
C GLY A 131 -4.44 -6.26 19.11
N ALA A 132 -4.13 -5.42 18.14
CA ALA A 132 -5.14 -4.86 17.24
C ALA A 132 -5.30 -5.72 15.98
N ILE A 133 -6.55 -5.97 15.58
CA ILE A 133 -6.87 -6.74 14.37
C ILE A 133 -7.68 -5.88 13.42
N ARG A 134 -7.24 -5.84 12.16
CA ARG A 134 -7.95 -5.22 11.04
C ARG A 134 -8.25 -6.27 10.00
N VAL A 135 -9.29 -6.05 9.22
CA VAL A 135 -9.61 -6.90 8.06
C VAL A 135 -9.73 -6.05 6.81
N ASP A 136 -9.33 -6.61 5.66
CA ASP A 136 -9.39 -5.94 4.36
C ASP A 136 -10.13 -6.82 3.34
N ALA A 137 -11.30 -6.33 2.90
CA ALA A 137 -12.13 -7.02 1.92
C ALA A 137 -11.82 -6.59 0.47
N ASN A 138 -11.07 -5.51 0.25
CA ASN A 138 -10.79 -4.90 -1.06
C ASN A 138 -12.05 -4.75 -1.94
N ALA A 139 -13.11 -4.14 -1.40
CA ALA A 139 -14.33 -3.76 -2.10
C ALA A 139 -15.14 -4.93 -2.69
N VAL A 140 -15.06 -6.12 -2.10
CA VAL A 140 -15.68 -7.32 -2.67
C VAL A 140 -17.17 -7.44 -2.34
N TRP A 141 -17.62 -6.93 -1.19
CA TRP A 141 -18.98 -7.17 -0.71
C TRP A 141 -19.99 -6.11 -1.16
N ASP A 142 -21.23 -6.54 -1.32
CA ASP A 142 -22.39 -5.64 -1.19
C ASP A 142 -22.64 -5.25 0.28
N VAL A 143 -23.54 -4.29 0.49
CA VAL A 143 -23.84 -3.73 1.82
C VAL A 143 -24.33 -4.78 2.81
N ASP A 144 -25.27 -5.64 2.41
CA ASP A 144 -25.90 -6.62 3.31
C ASP A 144 -24.89 -7.69 3.73
N THR A 145 -24.11 -8.19 2.77
CA THR A 145 -23.00 -9.12 3.01
C THR A 145 -21.97 -8.49 3.94
N ALA A 146 -21.57 -7.23 3.69
CA ALA A 146 -20.61 -6.53 4.53
C ALA A 146 -21.09 -6.41 5.97
N VAL A 147 -22.32 -5.94 6.21
CA VAL A 147 -22.87 -5.80 7.58
C VAL A 147 -22.89 -7.14 8.31
N SER A 148 -23.32 -8.22 7.64
CA SER A 148 -23.35 -9.56 8.21
C SER A 148 -21.94 -10.07 8.55
N GLN A 149 -21.00 -9.98 7.61
CA GLN A 149 -19.64 -10.47 7.79
C GLN A 149 -18.86 -9.67 8.84
N ILE A 150 -19.00 -8.34 8.86
CA ILE A 150 -18.33 -7.48 9.85
C ILE A 150 -18.69 -7.90 11.27
N ARG A 151 -19.97 -8.17 11.56
CA ARG A 151 -20.40 -8.62 12.89
C ARG A 151 -19.76 -9.96 13.30
N LEU A 152 -19.67 -10.90 12.37
CA LEU A 152 -19.05 -12.21 12.62
C LEU A 152 -17.53 -12.08 12.85
N LEU A 153 -16.87 -11.27 12.01
CA LEU A 153 -15.42 -11.03 12.08
C LEU A 153 -15.06 -10.23 13.33
N ASP A 154 -15.87 -9.26 13.74
CA ASP A 154 -15.69 -8.49 14.97
C ASP A 154 -15.74 -9.39 16.21
N ALA A 155 -16.74 -10.26 16.28
CA ALA A 155 -16.83 -11.25 17.35
C ALA A 155 -15.64 -12.22 17.33
N ALA A 156 -15.21 -12.69 16.15
CA ALA A 156 -14.06 -13.57 16.01
C ALA A 156 -12.73 -12.90 16.39
N ALA A 157 -12.60 -11.60 16.13
CA ALA A 157 -11.46 -10.78 16.49
C ALA A 157 -11.51 -10.30 17.94
N ALA A 158 -12.60 -10.56 18.69
CA ALA A 158 -12.84 -9.97 20.01
C ALA A 158 -12.69 -8.44 20.00
N GLY A 159 -13.21 -7.79 18.95
CA GLY A 159 -13.03 -6.36 18.67
C GLY A 159 -12.05 -6.13 17.52
N LEU A 160 -12.58 -5.71 16.38
CA LEU A 160 -11.80 -5.18 15.26
C LEU A 160 -11.42 -3.71 15.52
N GLU A 161 -10.19 -3.35 15.15
CA GLU A 161 -9.76 -1.95 15.12
C GLU A 161 -10.45 -1.18 14.00
N TYR A 162 -10.54 -1.78 12.80
CA TYR A 162 -11.38 -1.31 11.70
C TYR A 162 -11.55 -2.38 10.61
N VAL A 163 -12.49 -2.11 9.68
CA VAL A 163 -12.70 -2.85 8.44
C VAL A 163 -12.30 -1.96 7.25
N GLU A 164 -11.33 -2.40 6.46
CA GLU A 164 -10.84 -1.69 5.27
C GLU A 164 -11.69 -2.05 4.04
N GLN A 165 -12.21 -1.01 3.40
CA GLN A 165 -12.92 -1.02 2.12
C GLN A 165 -13.87 -2.24 1.96
N PRO A 166 -14.94 -2.38 2.76
CA PRO A 166 -15.87 -3.51 2.63
C PRO A 166 -16.56 -3.54 1.26
N CYS A 167 -16.93 -2.37 0.71
CA CYS A 167 -17.74 -2.22 -0.50
C CYS A 167 -17.05 -1.34 -1.56
N ARG A 168 -17.63 -1.26 -2.76
CA ARG A 168 -17.02 -0.59 -3.93
C ARG A 168 -17.19 0.92 -3.89
N THR A 169 -18.38 1.39 -3.55
CA THR A 169 -18.74 2.80 -3.68
C THR A 169 -18.77 3.52 -2.34
N ILE A 170 -18.59 4.84 -2.38
CA ILE A 170 -18.67 5.71 -1.19
C ILE A 170 -20.05 5.59 -0.54
N GLU A 171 -21.11 5.51 -1.36
CA GLU A 171 -22.48 5.38 -0.90
C GLU A 171 -22.74 4.05 -0.19
N GLU A 172 -22.15 2.94 -0.69
CA GLU A 172 -22.20 1.64 -0.02
C GLU A 172 -21.43 1.67 1.31
N LEU A 173 -20.22 2.26 1.34
CA LEU A 173 -19.46 2.42 2.58
C LEU A 173 -20.25 3.20 3.65
N ALA A 174 -20.88 4.32 3.26
CA ALA A 174 -21.74 5.09 4.16
C ALA A 174 -22.95 4.28 4.66
N ALA A 175 -23.53 3.42 3.80
CA ALA A 175 -24.64 2.55 4.18
C ALA A 175 -24.21 1.45 5.18
N VAL A 176 -23.02 0.87 5.01
CA VAL A 176 -22.44 -0.09 5.96
C VAL A 176 -22.13 0.60 7.30
N ARG A 177 -21.45 1.75 7.27
CA ARG A 177 -21.03 2.50 8.47
C ARG A 177 -22.21 2.87 9.38
N ARG A 178 -23.39 3.15 8.82
CA ARG A 178 -24.61 3.41 9.60
C ARG A 178 -25.19 2.19 10.33
N GLN A 179 -24.76 0.98 9.98
CA GLN A 179 -25.34 -0.29 10.45
C GLN A 179 -24.39 -1.15 11.30
N VAL A 180 -23.14 -0.72 11.45
CA VAL A 180 -22.11 -1.39 12.25
C VAL A 180 -21.46 -0.41 13.23
N THR A 181 -20.91 -0.94 14.31
CA THR A 181 -20.17 -0.16 15.32
C THR A 181 -18.66 -0.17 15.09
N VAL A 182 -18.16 -1.10 14.28
CA VAL A 182 -16.74 -1.21 13.92
C VAL A 182 -16.38 -0.07 12.96
N PRO A 183 -15.27 0.67 13.19
CA PRO A 183 -14.84 1.73 12.30
C PRO A 183 -14.60 1.24 10.86
N ILE A 184 -14.97 2.06 9.88
CA ILE A 184 -14.76 1.78 8.45
C ILE A 184 -13.58 2.61 7.94
N ALA A 185 -12.58 1.94 7.34
CA ALA A 185 -11.48 2.60 6.64
C ALA A 185 -11.71 2.59 5.12
N ALA A 186 -11.44 3.70 4.45
CA ALA A 186 -11.50 3.79 2.98
C ALA A 186 -10.10 3.77 2.37
N ASP A 187 -9.89 2.91 1.35
CA ASP A 187 -8.65 2.82 0.55
C ASP A 187 -8.94 3.13 -0.92
N GLU A 188 -9.56 2.19 -1.66
CA GLU A 188 -9.96 2.36 -3.07
C GLU A 188 -10.75 3.65 -3.30
N SER A 189 -11.70 3.95 -2.40
CA SER A 189 -12.54 5.15 -2.49
C SER A 189 -11.79 6.46 -2.25
N ILE A 190 -10.55 6.43 -1.77
CA ILE A 190 -9.68 7.60 -1.67
C ILE A 190 -8.72 7.64 -2.85
N ARG A 191 -7.99 6.54 -3.09
CA ARG A 191 -6.88 6.54 -4.07
C ARG A 191 -7.33 6.53 -5.53
N ARG A 192 -8.55 6.08 -5.83
CA ARG A 192 -9.13 6.10 -7.18
C ARG A 192 -10.20 7.17 -7.38
N ALA A 193 -10.47 8.00 -6.36
CA ALA A 193 -11.46 9.05 -6.49
C ALA A 193 -10.93 10.23 -7.30
N GLU A 194 -11.77 10.77 -8.19
CA GLU A 194 -11.55 12.08 -8.81
C GLU A 194 -11.48 13.18 -7.73
N ASP A 195 -12.36 13.07 -6.73
CA ASP A 195 -12.39 13.93 -5.56
C ASP A 195 -12.35 13.11 -4.26
N PRO A 196 -11.15 12.95 -3.63
CA PRO A 196 -11.00 12.28 -2.35
C PRO A 196 -11.82 12.89 -1.21
N LEU A 197 -12.22 14.16 -1.29
CA LEU A 197 -13.04 14.84 -0.27
C LEU A 197 -14.43 14.22 -0.15
N ARG A 198 -14.94 13.59 -1.21
CA ARG A 198 -16.27 12.98 -1.21
C ARG A 198 -16.45 11.94 -0.11
N VAL A 199 -15.38 11.24 0.28
CA VAL A 199 -15.44 10.24 1.37
C VAL A 199 -15.78 10.90 2.71
N ALA A 200 -15.11 12.00 3.02
CA ALA A 200 -15.34 12.75 4.25
C ALA A 200 -16.71 13.43 4.24
N VAL A 201 -17.05 14.10 3.13
CA VAL A 201 -18.35 14.80 2.97
C VAL A 201 -19.53 13.84 3.07
N ALA A 202 -19.42 12.63 2.51
CA ALA A 202 -20.47 11.61 2.59
C ALA A 202 -20.55 10.91 3.96
N GLY A 203 -19.62 11.19 4.88
CA GLY A 203 -19.52 10.48 6.17
C GLY A 203 -19.31 8.98 6.00
N ALA A 204 -18.59 8.59 4.94
CA ALA A 204 -18.50 7.20 4.47
C ALA A 204 -17.40 6.38 5.16
N ALA A 205 -16.46 7.03 5.85
CA ALA A 205 -15.37 6.37 6.54
C ALA A 205 -15.01 7.11 7.84
N ASP A 206 -14.44 6.36 8.77
CA ASP A 206 -13.83 6.85 10.01
C ASP A 206 -12.32 7.06 9.86
N ILE A 207 -11.70 6.33 8.92
CA ILE A 207 -10.24 6.32 8.71
C ILE A 207 -9.94 6.43 7.21
N ALA A 208 -8.95 7.25 6.87
CA ALA A 208 -8.40 7.36 5.53
C ALA A 208 -7.12 6.51 5.38
N VAL A 209 -7.13 5.54 4.46
CA VAL A 209 -5.93 4.81 4.08
C VAL A 209 -5.21 5.58 2.98
N LEU A 210 -3.96 5.96 3.25
CA LEU A 210 -3.12 6.70 2.32
C LEU A 210 -2.03 5.79 1.76
N LYS A 211 -1.84 5.88 0.45
CA LYS A 211 -0.75 5.23 -0.28
C LYS A 211 -0.19 6.27 -1.23
N CYS A 212 0.99 6.82 -0.97
CA CYS A 212 1.52 7.93 -1.77
C CYS A 212 1.69 7.55 -3.24
N THR A 213 2.01 6.29 -3.52
CA THR A 213 2.30 5.75 -4.85
C THR A 213 1.12 5.91 -5.80
N PRO A 214 -0.07 5.35 -5.53
CA PRO A 214 -1.25 5.62 -6.33
C PRO A 214 -1.82 7.03 -6.14
N LEU A 215 -1.44 7.76 -5.09
CA LEU A 215 -1.86 9.15 -4.89
C LEU A 215 -1.00 10.18 -5.62
N GLY A 216 0.10 9.82 -6.26
CA GLY A 216 0.92 10.78 -7.00
C GLY A 216 1.83 11.64 -6.13
N GLY A 217 2.43 11.02 -5.11
CA GLY A 217 3.51 11.62 -4.33
C GLY A 217 3.18 11.82 -2.86
N VAL A 218 4.23 11.93 -2.05
CA VAL A 218 4.18 12.23 -0.62
C VAL A 218 3.50 13.58 -0.38
N ARG A 219 3.89 14.64 -1.12
CA ARG A 219 3.27 15.97 -0.94
C ARG A 219 1.80 15.98 -1.33
N ARG A 220 1.41 15.24 -2.40
CA ARG A 220 0.01 15.11 -2.78
C ARG A 220 -0.78 14.32 -1.73
N ALA A 221 -0.22 13.24 -1.21
CA ALA A 221 -0.85 12.46 -0.16
C ALA A 221 -1.05 13.25 1.14
N LEU A 222 -0.11 14.12 1.52
CA LEU A 222 -0.28 15.04 2.66
C LEU A 222 -1.44 16.04 2.45
N ARG A 223 -1.56 16.61 1.24
CA ARG A 223 -2.72 17.47 0.91
C ARG A 223 -4.03 16.70 0.96
N VAL A 224 -4.05 15.44 0.50
CA VAL A 224 -5.23 14.57 0.61
C VAL A 224 -5.56 14.28 2.07
N ALA A 225 -4.57 14.03 2.92
CA ALA A 225 -4.76 13.83 4.36
C ALA A 225 -5.41 15.04 5.03
N GLU A 226 -4.85 16.24 4.79
CA GLU A 226 -5.39 17.51 5.29
C GLU A 226 -6.82 17.74 4.82
N SER A 227 -7.06 17.52 3.53
CA SER A 227 -8.37 17.68 2.89
C SER A 227 -9.40 16.71 3.46
N ALA A 228 -9.03 15.44 3.66
CA ALA A 228 -9.93 14.42 4.17
C ALA A 228 -10.40 14.73 5.61
N GLY A 229 -9.58 15.35 6.44
CA GLY A 229 -9.94 15.70 7.82
C GLY A 229 -10.28 14.49 8.70
N LEU A 230 -9.80 13.29 8.32
CA LEU A 230 -10.01 12.03 9.04
C LEU A 230 -8.68 11.53 9.62
N PRO A 231 -8.71 10.73 10.71
CA PRO A 231 -7.58 9.91 11.10
C PRO A 231 -7.01 9.15 9.90
N CYS A 232 -5.69 9.22 9.72
CA CYS A 232 -5.02 8.62 8.57
C CYS A 232 -4.14 7.43 8.99
N VAL A 233 -4.07 6.43 8.11
CA VAL A 233 -3.10 5.34 8.20
C VAL A 233 -2.40 5.18 6.86
N VAL A 234 -1.08 4.98 6.87
CA VAL A 234 -0.32 4.76 5.64
C VAL A 234 -0.21 3.26 5.36
N SER A 235 -0.37 2.85 4.10
CA SER A 235 -0.17 1.48 3.65
C SER A 235 0.68 1.44 2.39
N SER A 236 1.33 0.31 2.15
CA SER A 236 2.07 0.10 0.90
C SER A 236 1.14 -0.37 -0.22
N ALA A 237 1.66 -0.32 -1.44
CA ALA A 237 1.10 -0.93 -2.63
C ALA A 237 2.04 -2.03 -3.19
N LEU A 238 2.72 -2.74 -2.29
CA LEU A 238 3.69 -3.80 -2.58
C LEU A 238 4.93 -3.33 -3.34
N GLU A 239 5.47 -2.18 -2.98
CA GLU A 239 6.76 -1.71 -3.48
C GLU A 239 7.93 -2.58 -2.97
N THR A 240 9.08 -2.48 -3.63
CA THR A 240 10.37 -2.87 -3.03
C THR A 240 10.78 -1.84 -1.96
N SER A 241 11.95 -2.00 -1.33
CA SER A 241 12.44 -0.98 -0.40
C SER A 241 12.63 0.41 -1.04
N VAL A 242 12.84 0.49 -2.36
CA VAL A 242 12.98 1.78 -3.07
C VAL A 242 11.66 2.57 -3.00
N GLY A 243 10.55 1.98 -3.45
CA GLY A 243 9.23 2.61 -3.40
C GLY A 243 8.65 2.69 -1.98
N LEU A 244 8.94 1.73 -1.11
CA LEU A 244 8.47 1.75 0.28
C LEU A 244 9.05 2.94 1.06
N GLY A 245 10.24 3.43 0.68
CA GLY A 245 10.83 4.64 1.24
C GLY A 245 9.90 5.86 1.16
N ALA A 246 9.16 6.04 0.05
CA ALA A 246 8.20 7.13 -0.08
C ALA A 246 7.01 6.97 0.87
N GLN A 247 6.54 5.75 1.12
CA GLN A 247 5.45 5.51 2.07
C GLN A 247 5.91 5.82 3.51
N LEU A 248 7.14 5.45 3.86
CA LEU A 248 7.72 5.78 5.16
C LEU A 248 7.94 7.29 5.32
N ALA A 249 8.34 7.97 4.25
CA ALA A 249 8.45 9.43 4.25
C ALA A 249 7.08 10.11 4.47
N LEU A 250 6.02 9.62 3.82
CA LEU A 250 4.65 10.06 4.08
C LEU A 250 4.26 9.83 5.55
N ALA A 251 4.46 8.62 6.07
CA ALA A 251 4.17 8.30 7.47
C ALA A 251 5.01 9.14 8.44
N GLY A 252 6.24 9.47 8.07
CA GLY A 252 7.14 10.34 8.82
C GLY A 252 6.69 11.80 8.86
N ALA A 253 6.05 12.28 7.80
CA ALA A 253 5.64 13.68 7.65
C ALA A 253 4.20 13.99 8.12
N LEU A 254 3.35 12.98 8.31
CA LEU A 254 1.99 13.19 8.83
C LEU A 254 2.01 13.83 10.23
N PRO A 255 1.11 14.78 10.56
CA PRO A 255 1.09 15.40 11.90
C PRO A 255 0.83 14.39 13.03
N THR A 256 -0.13 13.48 12.81
CA THR A 256 -0.54 12.44 13.76
C THR A 256 -0.48 11.07 13.09
N LEU A 257 -0.12 10.05 13.86
CA LEU A 257 -0.04 8.68 13.39
C LEU A 257 -0.33 7.71 14.54
N ASP A 258 -1.60 7.60 14.89
CA ASP A 258 -2.07 6.82 16.05
C ASP A 258 -2.22 5.33 15.72
N LEU A 259 -2.30 4.99 14.43
CA LEU A 259 -2.49 3.65 13.91
C LEU A 259 -1.17 3.11 13.33
N ALA A 260 -0.84 1.85 13.63
CA ALA A 260 0.27 1.16 12.98
C ALA A 260 0.09 1.14 11.44
N CYS A 261 1.15 1.35 10.67
CA CYS A 261 1.09 1.46 9.21
C CYS A 261 1.23 0.11 8.48
N GLY A 262 0.57 -0.04 7.35
CA GLY A 262 0.63 -1.22 6.47
C GLY A 262 1.90 -1.28 5.62
N LEU A 263 3.06 -1.11 6.24
CA LEU A 263 4.36 -0.97 5.56
C LEU A 263 5.27 -2.21 5.70
N GLY A 264 4.85 -3.22 6.45
CA GLY A 264 5.60 -4.48 6.60
C GLY A 264 5.54 -5.42 5.39
N THR A 265 5.36 -4.91 4.17
CA THR A 265 5.05 -5.73 2.99
C THR A 265 6.25 -6.27 2.24
N VAL A 266 7.47 -5.76 2.47
CA VAL A 266 8.70 -6.38 1.94
C VAL A 266 8.84 -7.83 2.42
N SER A 267 8.26 -8.17 3.57
CA SER A 267 8.14 -9.55 4.08
C SER A 267 7.28 -10.48 3.21
N LEU A 268 6.48 -9.95 2.29
CA LEU A 268 5.72 -10.74 1.31
C LEU A 268 6.54 -11.06 0.05
N LEU A 269 7.62 -10.32 -0.18
CA LEU A 269 8.54 -10.51 -1.31
C LEU A 269 9.56 -11.60 -0.99
N GLY A 270 9.90 -12.39 -2.01
CA GLY A 270 10.92 -13.45 -1.97
C GLY A 270 12.31 -12.88 -1.72
N GLY A 271 12.58 -11.70 -2.26
CA GLY A 271 13.79 -10.91 -2.02
C GLY A 271 13.52 -9.41 -2.07
N ASP A 272 14.54 -8.63 -2.33
CA ASP A 272 14.52 -7.17 -2.43
C ASP A 272 15.63 -6.71 -3.38
N VAL A 273 15.54 -5.47 -3.88
CA VAL A 273 16.51 -4.91 -4.84
C VAL A 273 17.63 -4.10 -4.15
N VAL A 274 17.71 -4.20 -2.83
CA VAL A 274 18.68 -3.52 -1.96
C VAL A 274 19.41 -4.56 -1.12
N ASP A 275 20.56 -4.19 -0.56
CA ASP A 275 21.27 -5.06 0.38
C ASP A 275 20.48 -5.28 1.69
N GLU A 276 20.88 -6.28 2.48
CA GLU A 276 20.19 -6.64 3.73
C GLU A 276 20.15 -5.49 4.74
N ALA A 277 21.19 -4.64 4.77
CA ALA A 277 21.27 -3.51 5.70
C ALA A 277 20.32 -2.37 5.32
N SER A 278 20.00 -2.24 4.04
CA SER A 278 19.13 -1.20 3.48
C SER A 278 17.68 -1.68 3.28
N SER A 279 17.44 -2.99 3.40
CA SER A 279 16.11 -3.57 3.24
C SER A 279 15.16 -3.11 4.35
N LEU A 280 14.02 -2.53 3.95
CA LEU A 280 12.97 -2.03 4.82
C LEU A 280 12.05 -3.16 5.31
N ARG A 281 12.66 -4.22 5.85
CA ARG A 281 11.96 -5.29 6.57
C ARG A 281 11.77 -4.86 8.03
N PRO A 282 10.54 -4.96 8.59
CA PRO A 282 10.31 -4.53 9.97
C PRO A 282 11.15 -5.33 10.97
N VAL A 283 11.70 -4.64 11.97
CA VAL A 283 12.37 -5.25 13.11
C VAL A 283 11.61 -4.83 14.37
N HIS A 284 11.07 -5.79 15.13
CA HIS A 284 10.21 -5.53 16.29
C HIS A 284 9.00 -4.63 15.98
N GLY A 285 8.36 -4.84 14.83
CA GLY A 285 7.14 -4.12 14.45
C GLY A 285 7.34 -2.64 14.14
N VAL A 286 8.57 -2.20 13.85
CA VAL A 286 8.90 -0.82 13.54
C VAL A 286 9.84 -0.72 12.33
N LEU A 287 9.71 0.36 11.57
CA LEU A 287 10.60 0.74 10.46
C LEU A 287 11.19 2.14 10.70
N PRO A 288 12.45 2.38 10.29
CA PRO A 288 13.03 3.73 10.31
C PRO A 288 12.43 4.60 9.20
N VAL A 289 12.37 5.90 9.40
CA VAL A 289 12.01 6.85 8.34
C VAL A 289 13.25 7.23 7.54
N PRO A 290 13.33 6.91 6.23
CA PRO A 290 14.46 7.30 5.41
C PRO A 290 14.43 8.82 5.16
N ARG A 291 15.60 9.44 5.24
CA ARG A 291 15.79 10.89 4.98
C ARG A 291 16.03 11.18 3.50
N THR A 292 16.48 10.17 2.76
CA THR A 292 16.77 10.20 1.33
C THR A 292 16.20 8.96 0.66
N PRO A 293 15.95 9.00 -0.66
CA PRO A 293 15.57 7.81 -1.42
C PRO A 293 16.52 6.64 -1.16
N VAL A 294 15.94 5.44 -0.99
CA VAL A 294 16.71 4.21 -0.82
C VAL A 294 17.26 3.81 -2.19
N ALA A 295 18.58 3.63 -2.28
CA ALA A 295 19.23 3.23 -3.53
C ALA A 295 19.23 1.69 -3.66
N PRO A 296 18.97 1.13 -4.85
CA PRO A 296 19.17 -0.29 -5.12
C PRO A 296 20.64 -0.66 -4.97
N ASP A 297 20.89 -1.88 -4.50
CA ASP A 297 22.22 -2.49 -4.54
C ASP A 297 22.41 -3.15 -5.92
N PRO A 298 23.50 -2.89 -6.66
CA PRO A 298 23.71 -3.46 -7.98
C PRO A 298 23.68 -5.00 -8.03
N THR A 299 24.15 -5.66 -6.96
CA THR A 299 24.17 -7.14 -6.91
C THR A 299 22.76 -7.69 -6.66
N ALA A 300 22.04 -7.12 -5.69
CA ALA A 300 20.66 -7.49 -5.40
C ALA A 300 19.72 -7.19 -6.58
N LEU A 301 19.90 -6.04 -7.24
CA LEU A 301 19.13 -5.69 -8.43
C LEU A 301 19.37 -6.68 -9.57
N ALA A 302 20.63 -7.06 -9.85
CA ALA A 302 20.95 -8.02 -10.90
C ALA A 302 20.32 -9.41 -10.67
N GLU A 303 20.11 -9.83 -9.41
CA GLU A 303 19.42 -11.08 -9.08
C GLU A 303 17.94 -11.06 -9.52
N TYR A 304 17.29 -9.91 -9.40
CA TYR A 304 15.86 -9.74 -9.71
C TYR A 304 15.59 -9.01 -11.03
N GLU A 305 16.63 -8.69 -11.80
CA GLU A 305 16.49 -8.03 -13.08
C GLU A 305 15.77 -8.95 -14.08
N SER A 306 14.77 -8.40 -14.78
CA SER A 306 13.97 -9.16 -15.73
C SER A 306 14.82 -9.55 -16.94
N THR A 307 15.02 -10.85 -17.12
CA THR A 307 15.73 -11.41 -18.28
C THR A 307 14.82 -11.71 -19.47
N ASP A 308 13.50 -11.49 -19.33
CA ASP A 308 12.51 -11.68 -20.39
C ASP A 308 12.45 -10.45 -21.31
N PRO A 309 12.90 -10.54 -22.58
CA PRO A 309 12.92 -9.40 -23.48
C PRO A 309 11.52 -8.85 -23.82
N GLU A 310 10.48 -9.68 -23.78
CA GLU A 310 9.09 -9.24 -24.02
C GLU A 310 8.58 -8.42 -22.85
N ARG A 311 8.82 -8.86 -21.62
CA ARG A 311 8.45 -8.09 -20.42
C ARG A 311 9.21 -6.78 -20.31
N VAL A 312 10.51 -6.78 -20.62
CA VAL A 312 11.31 -5.55 -20.65
C VAL A 312 10.77 -4.55 -21.68
N ARG A 313 10.46 -5.01 -22.90
CA ARG A 313 9.83 -4.16 -23.92
C ARG A 313 8.48 -3.61 -23.45
N TRP A 314 7.63 -4.46 -22.87
CA TRP A 314 6.33 -4.05 -22.37
C TRP A 314 6.41 -2.93 -21.32
N TRP A 315 7.33 -3.05 -20.35
CA TRP A 315 7.56 -2.02 -19.33
C TRP A 315 8.08 -0.71 -19.93
N ARG A 316 9.01 -0.78 -20.87
CA ARG A 316 9.53 0.40 -21.59
C ARG A 316 8.44 1.09 -22.42
N ASP A 317 7.61 0.32 -23.12
CA ASP A 317 6.45 0.83 -23.85
C ASP A 317 5.45 1.49 -22.89
N ARG A 318 5.15 0.85 -21.76
CA ARG A 318 4.24 1.38 -20.74
C ARG A 318 4.76 2.67 -20.14
N LEU A 319 6.03 2.73 -19.75
CA LEU A 319 6.65 3.95 -19.23
C LEU A 319 6.53 5.11 -20.23
N ARG A 320 6.75 4.87 -21.53
CA ARG A 320 6.56 5.88 -22.58
C ARG A 320 5.12 6.41 -22.64
N ARG A 321 4.12 5.52 -22.65
CA ARG A 321 2.71 5.94 -22.71
C ARG A 321 2.26 6.66 -21.44
N VAL A 322 2.67 6.16 -20.27
CA VAL A 322 2.34 6.76 -18.97
C VAL A 322 2.99 8.13 -18.79
N ARG A 323 4.20 8.34 -19.32
CA ARG A 323 4.83 9.68 -19.38
C ARG A 323 4.00 10.68 -20.18
N ALA A 324 3.42 10.26 -21.30
CA ALA A 324 2.51 11.11 -22.08
C ALA A 324 1.23 11.42 -21.28
N ALA A 325 0.58 10.41 -20.70
CA ALA A 325 -0.62 10.60 -19.87
C ALA A 325 -0.39 11.51 -18.65
N LEU A 326 0.80 11.43 -18.03
CA LEU A 326 1.19 12.32 -16.94
C LEU A 326 1.36 13.77 -17.41
N ALA A 327 1.95 13.99 -18.58
CA ALA A 327 2.09 15.33 -19.15
C ALA A 327 0.72 15.96 -19.44
N ASP A 328 -0.21 15.18 -20.01
CA ASP A 328 -1.58 15.64 -20.28
C ASP A 328 -2.30 16.03 -18.99
N ARG A 329 -2.22 15.19 -17.95
CA ARG A 329 -2.78 15.47 -16.62
C ARG A 329 -2.23 16.77 -16.02
N GLN A 330 -0.92 17.00 -16.16
CA GLN A 330 -0.27 18.21 -15.64
C GLN A 330 -0.62 19.46 -16.43
N ALA A 331 -0.99 19.35 -17.71
CA ALA A 331 -1.49 20.45 -18.50
C ALA A 331 -2.91 20.85 -18.03
N THR A 332 -3.81 19.88 -17.87
CA THR A 332 -5.19 20.11 -17.42
C THR A 332 -5.28 20.72 -16.02
N LEU A 333 -4.33 20.45 -15.13
CA LEU A 333 -4.30 21.05 -13.78
C LEU A 333 -3.78 22.49 -13.74
N ARG A 334 -3.24 23.01 -14.84
CA ARG A 334 -2.73 24.39 -14.96
C ARG A 334 -3.71 25.35 -15.61
N ASP A 335 -4.72 24.82 -16.30
CA ASP A 335 -5.83 25.56 -16.90
C ASP A 335 -7.00 25.71 -15.92
#